data_AF-A0A8J4RE68-F1
#
_entry.id   AF-A0A8J4RE68-F1
#
_cell.length_a   1.000
_cell.length_b   1.000
_cell.length_c   1.000
_cell.angle_alpha   90.00
_cell.angle_beta   90.00
_cell.angle_gamma   90.00
#
_symmetry.space_group_name_H-M   'P 1'
#
loop_
_entity.id
_entity.type
_entity.pdbx_description
1 polymer ?
#
loop_
_entity_poly.entity_id
_entity_poly.type
_entity_poly.pdbx_seq_one_letter_code
_entity_poly.pdbx_strand_id
1 'polypeptide(L)'
;MLIAMDSCKILFFLILRLLFITVPSIQATPAKSKLFREHIGAEFQDVTFSDVPINPNIEFHFILSFVIDYSSSSPPSPTNGDFVVYWDPKNLIPSNVSSIKANHSNVKVALSLGGDTIQGQDVHFEPTSIDYWVTNAIKSITQIVRVYNLDGIDIDYEHFTADPNTFAECIGRLLLNLKQSKVVSFASIAPYDNDSVQPYYLALWQKYGHLIDYVNSQFYAYEKGTTISQFITHFETQNTNYKGGKVLVSFGTDGSRVYLLIMGSLRLVASFNVKANFMAFLFGLLTTPRIPVFVMRSNRKHFWPAQNDSSLMQDQKRKREVMGSSLCGTVANKFISGYCIMAGISIN
;
A
#
# COMPACT_ATOMS: atom_id res chain seq x y z
N MET A 1 -44.47 -48.68 27.59
CA MET A 1 -45.21 -47.82 26.64
C MET A 1 -44.17 -47.15 25.75
N LEU A 2 -43.84 -47.76 24.61
CA LEU A 2 -42.94 -47.14 23.63
C LEU A 2 -43.71 -46.02 22.94
N ILE A 3 -43.22 -44.78 23.07
CA ILE A 3 -43.76 -43.64 22.33
C ILE A 3 -43.33 -43.83 20.88
N ALA A 4 -44.29 -44.16 20.01
CA ALA A 4 -44.08 -44.17 18.57
C ALA A 4 -43.76 -42.73 18.13
N MET A 5 -42.49 -42.45 17.92
CA MET A 5 -42.06 -41.21 17.27
C MET A 5 -42.45 -41.29 15.79
N ASP A 6 -43.39 -40.42 15.44
CA ASP A 6 -43.92 -40.22 14.10
C ASP A 6 -42.80 -40.08 13.06
N SER A 7 -42.86 -40.86 11.98
CA SER A 7 -41.79 -41.00 10.98
C SER A 7 -41.40 -39.65 10.33
N CYS A 8 -42.34 -38.70 10.28
CA CYS A 8 -42.09 -37.33 9.82
C CYS A 8 -41.13 -36.54 10.75
N LYS A 9 -41.17 -36.79 12.06
CA LYS A 9 -40.29 -36.10 13.02
C LYS A 9 -38.85 -36.60 12.92
N ILE A 10 -38.68 -37.91 12.71
CA ILE A 10 -37.34 -38.51 12.52
C ILE A 10 -36.69 -38.00 11.23
N LEU A 11 -37.47 -37.92 10.15
CA LEU A 11 -37.00 -37.36 8.88
C LEU A 11 -36.62 -35.88 9.00
N PHE A 12 -37.41 -35.09 9.73
CA PHE A 12 -37.11 -33.68 10.00
C PHE A 12 -35.79 -33.52 10.79
N PHE A 13 -35.55 -34.32 11.82
CA PHE A 13 -34.30 -34.27 12.58
C PHE A 13 -33.07 -34.74 11.77
N LEU A 14 -33.24 -35.70 10.85
CA LEU A 14 -32.16 -36.15 9.95
C LEU A 14 -31.80 -35.06 8.93
N ILE A 15 -32.79 -34.41 8.32
CA ILE A 15 -32.57 -33.29 7.39
C ILE A 15 -31.92 -32.10 8.11
N LEU A 16 -32.36 -31.81 9.35
CA LEU A 16 -31.77 -30.74 10.16
C LEU A 16 -30.30 -31.04 10.52
N ARG A 17 -29.95 -32.29 10.86
CA ARG A 17 -28.54 -32.69 11.09
C ARG A 17 -27.68 -32.60 9.83
N LEU A 18 -28.22 -32.96 8.66
CA LEU A 18 -27.51 -32.81 7.38
C LEU A 18 -27.22 -31.33 7.05
N LEU A 19 -28.15 -30.41 7.37
CA LEU A 19 -27.96 -28.97 7.21
C LEU A 19 -26.87 -28.37 8.12
N PHE A 20 -26.62 -28.95 9.30
CA PHE A 20 -25.59 -28.48 10.23
C PHE A 20 -24.18 -29.07 9.97
N ILE A 21 -24.06 -30.16 9.20
CA ILE A 21 -22.75 -30.79 8.89
C ILE A 21 -22.13 -30.18 7.62
N THR A 22 -22.89 -29.51 6.76
CA THR A 22 -22.42 -28.95 5.48
C THR A 22 -22.18 -27.44 5.50
N VAL A 23 -22.20 -26.78 6.66
CA VAL A 23 -21.73 -25.39 6.74
C VAL A 23 -20.22 -25.43 6.93
N PRO A 24 -19.39 -25.16 5.90
CA PRO A 24 -17.98 -24.91 6.15
C PRO A 24 -17.92 -23.76 7.16
N SER A 25 -17.28 -24.00 8.30
CA SER A 25 -16.93 -22.95 9.25
C SER A 25 -16.09 -21.95 8.48
N ILE A 26 -16.69 -20.84 8.03
CA ILE A 26 -15.96 -19.67 7.58
C ILE A 26 -15.32 -19.13 8.85
N GLN A 27 -14.16 -19.67 9.20
CA GLN A 27 -13.24 -18.98 10.06
C GLN A 27 -12.87 -17.72 9.30
N ALA A 28 -13.51 -16.60 9.66
CA ALA A 28 -13.00 -15.30 9.29
C ALA A 28 -11.56 -15.27 9.81
N THR A 29 -10.59 -15.36 8.89
CA THR A 29 -9.20 -15.09 9.19
C THR A 29 -9.17 -13.76 9.94
N PRO A 30 -8.53 -13.67 11.12
CA PRO A 30 -8.41 -12.41 11.84
C PRO A 30 -7.94 -11.36 10.85
N ALA A 31 -8.71 -10.27 10.68
CA ALA A 31 -8.32 -9.18 9.81
C ALA A 31 -6.89 -8.77 10.24
N LYS A 32 -5.92 -8.93 9.35
CA LYS A 32 -4.54 -8.53 9.63
C LYS A 32 -4.61 -7.03 9.88
N SER A 33 -4.44 -6.62 11.13
CA SER A 33 -4.73 -5.23 11.51
C SER A 33 -3.73 -4.26 10.90
N LYS A 34 -2.53 -4.72 10.52
CA LYS A 34 -1.44 -3.91 9.97
C LYS A 34 -1.43 -3.97 8.46
N LEU A 35 -1.26 -2.81 7.81
CA LEU A 35 -1.23 -2.67 6.36
C LEU A 35 0.07 -1.99 5.93
N PHE A 36 0.68 -2.49 4.86
CA PHE A 36 1.77 -1.85 4.16
C PHE A 36 1.45 -1.79 2.67
N ARG A 37 1.76 -0.67 2.02
CA ARG A 37 1.51 -0.48 0.58
C ARG A 37 2.77 0.01 -0.11
N GLU A 38 3.07 -0.54 -1.28
CA GLU A 38 4.24 -0.19 -2.09
C GLU A 38 3.81 0.17 -3.52
N HIS A 39 4.07 1.40 -3.95
CA HIS A 39 3.97 1.76 -5.37
C HIS A 39 5.17 1.19 -6.14
N ILE A 40 4.91 0.58 -7.29
CA ILE A 40 5.92 -0.11 -8.12
C ILE A 40 5.59 0.02 -9.61
N GLY A 41 6.63 0.08 -10.46
CA GLY A 41 6.49 -0.06 -11.91
C GLY A 41 6.63 1.21 -12.74
N ALA A 42 6.64 2.38 -12.09
CA ALA A 42 6.96 3.64 -12.74
C ALA A 42 8.45 3.71 -13.11
N GLU A 43 8.81 4.56 -14.07
CA GLU A 43 10.19 4.91 -14.45
C GLU A 43 11.05 3.76 -15.04
N PHE A 44 10.48 2.58 -15.29
CA PHE A 44 11.12 1.46 -15.98
C PHE A 44 12.48 1.03 -15.40
N GLN A 45 12.59 0.97 -14.06
CA GLN A 45 13.84 0.71 -13.33
C GLN A 45 14.12 -0.79 -13.05
N ASP A 46 13.47 -1.70 -13.80
CA ASP A 46 13.64 -3.16 -13.70
C ASP A 46 13.46 -3.76 -12.28
N VAL A 47 12.59 -3.14 -11.48
CA VAL A 47 12.19 -3.65 -10.15
C VAL A 47 11.05 -4.65 -10.32
N THR A 48 11.21 -5.84 -9.73
CA THR A 48 10.22 -6.91 -9.73
C THR A 48 9.55 -7.07 -8.37
N PHE A 49 8.41 -7.76 -8.31
CA PHE A 49 7.75 -8.06 -7.02
C PHE A 49 8.67 -8.82 -6.04
N SER A 50 9.53 -9.70 -6.54
CA SER A 50 10.46 -10.48 -5.72
C SER A 50 11.60 -9.68 -5.12
N ASP A 51 11.89 -8.49 -5.67
CA ASP A 51 12.89 -7.61 -5.10
C ASP A 51 12.38 -6.95 -3.80
N VAL A 52 11.05 -6.84 -3.62
CA VAL A 52 10.44 -6.17 -2.46
C VAL A 52 10.24 -7.16 -1.31
N PRO A 53 10.82 -6.94 -0.11
CA PRO A 53 10.62 -7.82 1.04
C PRO A 53 9.17 -7.79 1.56
N ILE A 54 8.54 -8.97 1.61
CA ILE A 54 7.16 -9.12 2.09
C ILE A 54 7.16 -9.74 3.48
N ASN A 55 6.62 -9.01 4.46
CA ASN A 55 6.38 -9.55 5.80
C ASN A 55 5.06 -10.35 5.82
N PRO A 56 5.05 -11.66 6.12
CA PRO A 56 3.83 -12.47 6.07
C PRO A 56 2.79 -12.10 7.15
N ASN A 57 3.18 -11.35 8.18
CA ASN A 57 2.34 -11.01 9.32
C ASN A 57 1.52 -9.72 9.14
N ILE A 58 1.60 -9.07 7.97
CA ILE A 58 0.84 -7.85 7.65
C ILE A 58 0.05 -8.05 6.36
N GLU A 59 -1.00 -7.26 6.15
CA GLU A 59 -1.61 -7.12 4.82
C GLU A 59 -0.67 -6.28 3.96
N PHE A 60 -0.36 -6.74 2.76
CA PHE A 60 0.63 -6.12 1.88
C PHE A 60 -0.03 -5.79 0.54
N HIS A 61 -0.02 -4.53 0.12
CA HIS A 61 -0.57 -4.11 -1.17
C HIS A 61 0.55 -3.62 -2.08
N PHE A 62 0.73 -4.24 -3.24
CA PHE A 62 1.43 -3.56 -4.33
C PHE A 62 0.45 -2.65 -5.07
N ILE A 63 0.93 -1.50 -5.55
CA ILE A 63 0.16 -0.57 -6.36
C ILE A 63 0.95 -0.33 -7.66
N LEU A 64 0.44 -0.84 -8.77
CA LEU A 64 1.06 -0.71 -10.09
C LEU A 64 0.90 0.73 -10.61
N SER A 65 2.02 1.39 -10.84
CA SER A 65 2.11 2.77 -11.29
C SER A 65 2.62 2.84 -12.74
N PHE A 66 1.83 3.23 -13.73
CA PHE A 66 0.45 3.73 -13.69
C PHE A 66 -0.39 3.18 -14.84
N VAL A 67 -1.72 3.33 -14.74
CA VAL A 67 -2.60 3.41 -15.91
C VAL A 67 -2.97 4.86 -16.16
N ILE A 68 -2.95 5.26 -17.42
CA ILE A 68 -3.13 6.66 -17.82
C ILE A 68 -4.09 6.71 -19.00
N ASP A 69 -5.07 7.61 -18.96
CA ASP A 69 -6.00 7.87 -20.05
C ASP A 69 -5.42 8.88 -21.05
N TYR A 70 -4.22 8.56 -21.53
CA TYR A 70 -3.48 9.30 -22.54
C TYR A 70 -3.02 8.37 -23.65
N SER A 71 -2.96 8.90 -24.87
CA SER A 71 -2.44 8.18 -26.03
C SER A 71 -0.93 7.97 -25.93
N SER A 72 -0.43 6.89 -26.54
CA SER A 72 1.00 6.64 -26.68
C SER A 72 1.63 7.40 -27.86
N SER A 73 0.93 8.38 -28.43
CA SER A 73 1.42 9.21 -29.53
C SER A 73 2.53 10.16 -29.05
N SER A 74 3.20 10.82 -30.00
CA SER A 74 4.15 11.88 -29.73
C SER A 74 3.69 13.16 -30.46
N PRO A 75 3.13 14.16 -29.77
CA PRO A 75 2.93 14.21 -28.31
C PRO A 75 1.77 13.31 -27.83
N PRO A 76 1.80 12.87 -26.55
CA PRO A 76 0.67 12.20 -25.93
C PRO A 76 -0.50 13.17 -25.72
N SER A 77 -1.74 12.66 -25.73
CA SER A 77 -2.96 13.48 -25.57
C SER A 77 -4.03 12.74 -24.77
N PRO A 78 -4.90 13.45 -24.02
CA PRO A 78 -6.00 12.83 -23.28
C PRO A 78 -6.91 11.97 -24.18
N THR A 79 -7.32 10.81 -23.68
CA THR A 79 -8.21 9.86 -24.38
C THR A 79 -9.62 9.83 -23.78
N ASN A 80 -9.94 10.80 -22.92
CA ASN A 80 -11.24 10.92 -22.27
C ASN A 80 -11.64 9.64 -21.52
N GLY A 81 -10.80 9.19 -20.60
CA GLY A 81 -11.05 8.04 -19.73
C GLY A 81 -10.75 6.68 -20.35
N ASP A 82 -10.14 6.59 -21.54
CA ASP A 82 -9.70 5.31 -22.09
C ASP A 82 -8.29 4.96 -21.59
N PHE A 83 -8.21 4.27 -20.45
CA PHE A 83 -6.97 3.95 -19.75
C PHE A 83 -6.16 2.85 -20.43
N VAL A 84 -4.85 3.07 -20.52
CA VAL A 84 -3.88 2.05 -20.93
C VAL A 84 -2.74 1.94 -19.93
N VAL A 85 -2.01 0.83 -19.99
CA VAL A 85 -0.91 0.48 -19.06
C VAL A 85 0.37 1.23 -19.42
N TYR A 86 0.98 1.90 -18.45
CA TYR A 86 2.27 2.61 -18.57
C TYR A 86 3.35 2.14 -17.59
N TRP A 87 3.07 1.16 -16.73
CA TRP A 87 4.11 0.52 -15.92
C TRP A 87 4.97 -0.44 -16.74
N ASP A 88 6.08 -0.90 -16.15
CA ASP A 88 7.02 -1.85 -16.74
C ASP A 88 6.34 -3.12 -17.33
N PRO A 89 6.26 -3.24 -18.67
CA PRO A 89 5.55 -4.32 -19.33
C PRO A 89 6.37 -5.62 -19.40
N LYS A 90 7.63 -5.62 -18.93
CA LYS A 90 8.49 -6.81 -18.93
C LYS A 90 8.42 -7.51 -17.59
N ASN A 91 8.47 -6.74 -16.51
CA ASN A 91 8.65 -7.27 -15.15
C ASN A 91 7.34 -7.37 -14.35
N LEU A 92 6.31 -6.63 -14.73
CA LEU A 92 5.04 -6.55 -14.01
C LEU A 92 3.87 -7.02 -14.88
N ILE A 93 4.02 -8.19 -15.52
CA ILE A 93 3.01 -8.81 -16.38
C ILE A 93 1.98 -9.64 -15.57
N PRO A 94 0.83 -10.03 -16.16
CA PRO A 94 -0.23 -10.75 -15.44
C PRO A 94 0.21 -12.03 -14.73
N SER A 95 1.15 -12.78 -15.31
CA SER A 95 1.68 -13.99 -14.69
C SER A 95 2.53 -13.69 -13.44
N ASN A 96 3.26 -12.57 -13.41
CA ASN A 96 3.99 -12.14 -12.21
C ASN A 96 3.03 -11.75 -11.09
N VAL A 97 1.95 -11.02 -11.40
CA VAL A 97 0.90 -10.67 -10.43
C VAL A 97 0.27 -11.94 -9.85
N SER A 98 -0.07 -12.91 -10.71
CA SER A 98 -0.65 -14.18 -10.27
C SER A 98 0.33 -14.97 -9.40
N SER A 99 1.60 -15.03 -9.79
CA SER A 99 2.65 -15.75 -9.06
C SER A 99 2.90 -15.16 -7.67
N ILE A 100 3.02 -13.83 -7.54
CA ILE A 100 3.29 -13.20 -6.23
C ILE A 100 2.12 -13.41 -5.27
N LYS A 101 0.87 -13.33 -5.75
CA LYS A 101 -0.33 -13.59 -4.95
C LYS A 101 -0.44 -15.07 -4.53
N ALA A 102 -0.06 -15.99 -5.41
CA ALA A 102 -0.04 -17.42 -5.09
C ALA A 102 1.01 -17.77 -4.03
N ASN A 103 2.18 -17.12 -4.08
CA ASN A 103 3.27 -17.34 -3.13
C ASN A 103 3.06 -16.60 -1.79
N HIS A 104 2.25 -15.54 -1.78
CA HIS A 104 1.99 -14.73 -0.60
C HIS A 104 0.49 -14.47 -0.43
N SER A 105 -0.19 -15.29 0.37
CA SER A 105 -1.63 -15.16 0.65
C SER A 105 -2.04 -13.84 1.34
N ASN A 106 -1.07 -13.05 1.80
CA ASN A 106 -1.25 -11.74 2.42
C ASN A 106 -1.08 -10.57 1.45
N VAL A 107 -0.78 -10.85 0.18
CA VAL A 107 -0.56 -9.85 -0.87
C VAL A 107 -1.84 -9.60 -1.67
N LYS A 108 -2.12 -8.32 -1.90
CA LYS A 108 -3.04 -7.82 -2.92
C LYS A 108 -2.29 -6.92 -3.88
N VAL A 109 -2.80 -6.76 -5.10
CA VAL A 109 -2.19 -5.91 -6.13
C VAL A 109 -3.25 -4.98 -6.70
N ALA A 110 -3.04 -3.67 -6.64
CA ALA A 110 -3.89 -2.64 -7.21
C ALA A 110 -3.22 -1.97 -8.42
N LEU A 111 -3.97 -1.15 -9.15
CA LEU A 111 -3.44 -0.17 -10.11
C LEU A 111 -3.61 1.25 -9.57
N SER A 112 -2.75 2.17 -9.99
CA SER A 112 -2.90 3.61 -9.75
C SER A 112 -3.18 4.35 -11.06
N LEU A 113 -4.11 5.31 -11.02
CA LEU A 113 -4.55 6.14 -12.15
C LEU A 113 -3.82 7.48 -12.14
N GLY A 114 -3.40 7.95 -13.32
CA GLY A 114 -2.84 9.28 -13.50
C GLY A 114 -1.32 9.27 -13.35
N GLY A 115 -0.82 9.81 -12.23
CA GLY A 115 0.57 10.16 -12.02
C GLY A 115 0.90 11.58 -12.51
N ASP A 116 2.17 11.94 -12.37
CA ASP A 116 2.68 13.30 -12.68
C ASP A 116 2.81 13.53 -14.19
N THR A 117 3.63 12.73 -14.88
CA THR A 117 3.95 12.96 -16.30
C THR A 117 3.96 11.69 -17.16
N ILE A 118 3.72 11.88 -18.45
CA ILE A 118 3.95 10.92 -19.53
C ILE A 118 4.88 11.55 -20.57
N GLN A 119 6.03 10.93 -20.83
CA GLN A 119 7.05 11.46 -21.77
C GLN A 119 7.46 12.92 -21.47
N GLY A 120 7.46 13.31 -20.18
CA GLY A 120 7.78 14.66 -19.73
C GLY A 120 6.67 15.70 -19.93
N GLN A 121 5.45 15.27 -20.28
CA GLN A 121 4.26 16.13 -20.31
C GLN A 121 3.33 15.80 -19.15
N ASP A 122 2.77 16.84 -18.54
CA ASP A 122 1.84 16.74 -17.41
C ASP A 122 0.60 15.93 -17.80
N VAL A 123 0.21 15.01 -16.93
CA VAL A 123 -1.01 14.20 -17.07
C VAL A 123 -2.16 14.96 -16.42
N HIS A 124 -2.86 15.75 -17.22
CA HIS A 124 -4.04 16.50 -16.80
C HIS A 124 -5.28 15.60 -16.74
N PHE A 125 -6.03 15.71 -15.66
CA PHE A 125 -7.40 15.22 -15.62
C PHE A 125 -8.30 16.10 -16.53
N GLU A 126 -8.67 15.56 -17.69
CA GLU A 126 -9.34 16.31 -18.77
C GLU A 126 -10.50 15.51 -19.42
N PRO A 127 -11.63 15.36 -18.72
CA PRO A 127 -12.83 14.77 -19.31
C PRO A 127 -13.49 15.71 -20.32
N THR A 128 -13.95 15.18 -21.46
CA THR A 128 -14.79 15.95 -22.40
C THR A 128 -16.25 16.01 -21.96
N SER A 129 -16.69 15.00 -21.21
CA SER A 129 -17.94 14.99 -20.45
C SER A 129 -17.82 13.95 -19.34
N ILE A 130 -18.56 14.16 -18.25
CA ILE A 130 -18.61 13.20 -17.14
C ILE A 130 -19.07 11.82 -17.64
N ASP A 131 -20.15 11.76 -18.43
CA ASP A 131 -20.73 10.47 -18.85
C ASP A 131 -19.82 9.67 -19.78
N TYR A 132 -19.20 10.31 -20.78
CA TYR A 132 -18.28 9.62 -21.69
C TYR A 132 -17.01 9.19 -20.96
N TRP A 133 -16.42 10.08 -20.15
CA TRP A 133 -15.21 9.75 -19.39
C TRP A 133 -15.46 8.55 -18.46
N VAL A 134 -16.55 8.58 -17.68
CA VAL A 134 -16.92 7.49 -16.75
C VAL A 134 -17.16 6.19 -17.49
N THR A 135 -17.87 6.23 -18.63
CA THR A 135 -18.15 5.03 -19.43
C THR A 135 -16.87 4.40 -19.97
N ASN A 136 -15.97 5.21 -20.53
CA ASN A 136 -14.68 4.76 -21.03
C ASN A 136 -13.80 4.20 -19.91
N ALA A 137 -13.76 4.91 -18.76
CA ALA A 137 -12.97 4.52 -17.60
C ALA A 137 -13.41 3.18 -17.02
N ILE A 138 -14.73 3.00 -16.82
CA ILE A 138 -15.28 1.72 -16.33
C ILE A 138 -14.87 0.58 -17.28
N LYS A 139 -15.01 0.78 -18.59
CA LYS A 139 -14.72 -0.25 -19.58
C LYS A 139 -13.23 -0.64 -19.58
N SER A 140 -12.33 0.33 -19.74
CA SER A 140 -10.89 0.11 -19.86
C SER A 140 -10.29 -0.42 -18.56
N ILE A 141 -10.64 0.15 -17.40
CA ILE A 141 -10.15 -0.29 -16.09
C ILE A 141 -10.66 -1.70 -15.77
N THR A 142 -11.94 -2.01 -16.04
CA THR A 142 -12.46 -3.37 -15.83
C THR A 142 -11.70 -4.41 -16.64
N GLN A 143 -11.34 -4.08 -17.89
CA GLN A 143 -10.53 -4.96 -18.72
C GLN A 143 -9.14 -5.17 -18.12
N ILE A 144 -8.45 -4.11 -17.72
CA ILE A 144 -7.11 -4.19 -17.12
C ILE A 144 -7.14 -5.00 -15.82
N VAL A 145 -8.08 -4.70 -14.92
CA VAL A 145 -8.25 -5.40 -13.63
C VAL A 145 -8.44 -6.90 -13.85
N ARG A 146 -9.25 -7.30 -14.83
CA ARG A 146 -9.48 -8.72 -15.14
C ARG A 146 -8.26 -9.39 -15.75
N VAL A 147 -7.57 -8.73 -16.68
CA VAL A 147 -6.37 -9.28 -17.33
C VAL A 147 -5.25 -9.51 -16.32
N TYR A 148 -5.05 -8.56 -15.40
CA TYR A 148 -3.97 -8.62 -14.42
C TYR A 148 -4.38 -9.28 -13.08
N ASN A 149 -5.65 -9.65 -12.90
CA ASN A 149 -6.19 -10.18 -11.65
C ASN A 149 -5.94 -9.24 -10.45
N LEU A 150 -6.25 -7.96 -10.63
CA LEU A 150 -6.03 -6.90 -9.64
C LEU A 150 -7.18 -6.83 -8.63
N ASP A 151 -6.86 -6.36 -7.42
CA ASP A 151 -7.74 -6.36 -6.26
C ASP A 151 -8.28 -4.96 -5.93
N GLY A 152 -7.66 -3.90 -6.43
CA GLY A 152 -7.93 -2.52 -6.01
C GLY A 152 -7.54 -1.45 -7.02
N ILE A 153 -7.94 -0.22 -6.70
CA ILE A 153 -7.70 0.99 -7.48
C ILE A 153 -7.17 2.10 -6.56
N ASP A 154 -6.22 2.88 -7.05
CA ASP A 154 -5.68 4.09 -6.43
C ASP A 154 -5.85 5.28 -7.39
N ILE A 155 -6.24 6.44 -6.87
CA ILE A 155 -6.44 7.66 -7.66
C ILE A 155 -5.30 8.64 -7.34
N ASP A 156 -4.49 8.96 -8.35
CA ASP A 156 -3.24 9.71 -8.20
C ASP A 156 -3.04 10.74 -9.34
N TYR A 157 -4.10 11.45 -9.73
CA TYR A 157 -3.95 12.64 -10.59
C TYR A 157 -3.35 13.80 -9.80
N GLU A 158 -2.39 14.50 -10.41
CA GLU A 158 -1.68 15.65 -9.81
C GLU A 158 -1.91 16.96 -10.60
N HIS A 159 -2.40 16.87 -11.85
CA HIS A 159 -2.70 18.01 -12.71
C HIS A 159 -4.16 17.99 -13.15
N PHE A 160 -4.79 19.16 -13.24
CA PHE A 160 -6.23 19.27 -13.46
C PHE A 160 -6.58 20.36 -14.46
N THR A 161 -7.39 20.02 -15.46
CA THR A 161 -8.00 20.99 -16.39
C THR A 161 -9.47 21.25 -16.04
N ALA A 162 -10.17 20.23 -15.55
CA ALA A 162 -11.54 20.36 -15.06
C ALA A 162 -11.62 20.97 -13.65
N ASP A 163 -12.82 21.32 -13.19
CA ASP A 163 -13.04 21.81 -11.83
C ASP A 163 -13.16 20.66 -10.79
N PRO A 164 -13.00 20.93 -9.48
CA PRO A 164 -13.09 19.93 -8.43
C PRO A 164 -14.38 19.10 -8.39
N ASN A 165 -15.53 19.67 -8.76
CA ASN A 165 -16.79 18.92 -8.75
C ASN A 165 -16.87 17.95 -9.94
N THR A 166 -16.38 18.37 -11.11
CA THR A 166 -16.28 17.49 -12.29
C THR A 166 -15.34 16.32 -12.02
N PHE A 167 -14.18 16.57 -11.39
CA PHE A 167 -13.28 15.51 -10.94
C PHE A 167 -13.96 14.56 -9.95
N ALA A 168 -14.59 15.11 -8.89
CA ALA A 168 -15.28 14.33 -7.87
C ALA A 168 -16.39 13.45 -8.46
N GLU A 169 -17.17 13.97 -9.42
CA GLU A 169 -18.24 13.21 -10.08
C GLU A 169 -17.70 12.07 -10.93
N CYS A 170 -16.69 12.34 -11.75
CA CYS A 170 -16.08 11.34 -12.63
C CYS A 170 -15.48 10.18 -11.82
N ILE A 171 -14.60 10.50 -10.86
CA ILE A 171 -13.94 9.50 -10.04
C ILE A 171 -14.95 8.80 -9.12
N GLY A 172 -15.86 9.55 -8.50
CA GLY A 172 -16.88 8.98 -7.61
C GLY A 172 -17.78 7.95 -8.29
N ARG A 173 -18.27 8.27 -9.50
CA ARG A 173 -19.09 7.34 -10.30
C ARG A 173 -18.30 6.13 -10.78
N LEU A 174 -17.03 6.31 -11.14
CA LEU A 174 -16.13 5.21 -11.46
C LEU A 174 -16.00 4.26 -10.26
N LEU A 175 -15.61 4.77 -9.09
CA LEU A 175 -15.43 3.97 -7.88
C LEU A 175 -16.72 3.27 -7.46
N LEU A 176 -17.86 3.95 -7.54
CA LEU A 176 -19.17 3.37 -7.24
C LEU A 176 -19.45 2.16 -8.12
N ASN A 177 -19.27 2.31 -9.43
CA ASN A 177 -19.55 1.24 -10.39
C ASN A 177 -18.60 0.05 -10.20
N LEU A 178 -17.29 0.29 -10.04
CA LEU A 178 -16.29 -0.76 -9.85
C LEU A 178 -16.54 -1.55 -8.56
N LYS A 179 -16.89 -0.89 -7.45
CA LYS A 179 -17.19 -1.58 -6.17
C LYS A 179 -18.53 -2.32 -6.23
N GLN A 180 -19.60 -1.73 -6.75
CA GLN A 180 -20.91 -2.39 -6.87
C GLN A 180 -20.85 -3.62 -7.78
N SER A 181 -20.09 -3.52 -8.87
CA SER A 181 -19.89 -4.63 -9.81
C SER A 181 -18.83 -5.64 -9.34
N LYS A 182 -18.26 -5.45 -8.14
CA LYS A 182 -17.21 -6.29 -7.54
C LYS A 182 -15.99 -6.47 -8.46
N VAL A 183 -15.68 -5.47 -9.28
CA VAL A 183 -14.48 -5.45 -10.13
C VAL A 183 -13.26 -5.23 -9.25
N VAL A 184 -13.36 -4.33 -8.27
CA VAL A 184 -12.32 -4.09 -7.26
C VAL A 184 -12.88 -4.30 -5.85
N SER A 185 -12.02 -4.73 -4.93
CA SER A 185 -12.36 -4.97 -3.53
C SER A 185 -12.06 -3.79 -2.61
N PHE A 186 -11.13 -2.91 -3.01
CA PHE A 186 -10.81 -1.69 -2.29
C PHE A 186 -10.46 -0.53 -3.22
N ALA A 187 -10.60 0.69 -2.72
CA ALA A 187 -10.21 1.92 -3.39
C ALA A 187 -9.37 2.82 -2.47
N SER A 188 -8.44 3.56 -3.05
CA SER A 188 -7.70 4.61 -2.35
C SER A 188 -7.50 5.86 -3.19
N ILE A 189 -7.09 6.93 -2.52
CA ILE A 189 -6.70 8.21 -3.13
C ILE A 189 -5.32 8.59 -2.62
N ALA A 190 -4.53 9.31 -3.42
CA ALA A 190 -3.16 9.72 -3.09
C ALA A 190 -2.97 11.26 -3.07
N PRO A 191 -3.69 12.00 -2.21
CA PRO A 191 -3.58 13.46 -2.16
C PRO A 191 -2.29 13.93 -1.51
N TYR A 192 -1.93 15.18 -1.78
CA TYR A 192 -0.89 15.89 -1.04
C TYR A 192 -1.27 17.35 -0.77
N ASP A 193 -0.60 17.94 0.22
CA ASP A 193 -0.89 19.28 0.75
C ASP A 193 -0.37 20.36 -0.19
N ASN A 194 -1.17 20.62 -1.23
CA ASN A 194 -0.89 21.60 -2.27
C ASN A 194 -2.20 22.21 -2.77
N ASP A 195 -2.22 23.53 -2.95
CA ASP A 195 -3.43 24.26 -3.34
C ASP A 195 -3.98 23.87 -4.72
N SER A 196 -3.14 23.32 -5.61
CA SER A 196 -3.56 22.84 -6.94
C SER A 196 -4.13 21.42 -6.90
N VAL A 197 -3.97 20.67 -5.81
CA VAL A 197 -4.34 19.24 -5.73
C VAL A 197 -5.35 18.96 -4.62
N GLN A 198 -5.10 19.48 -3.42
CA GLN A 198 -5.91 19.23 -2.23
C GLN A 198 -7.40 19.56 -2.44
N PRO A 199 -7.81 20.66 -3.11
CA PRO A 199 -9.23 20.95 -3.33
C PRO A 199 -9.99 19.86 -4.10
N TYR A 200 -9.34 19.20 -5.06
CA TYR A 200 -9.93 18.14 -5.89
C TYR A 200 -10.24 16.88 -5.07
N TYR A 201 -9.25 16.43 -4.29
CA TYR A 201 -9.42 15.26 -3.43
C TYR A 201 -10.35 15.52 -2.24
N LEU A 202 -10.39 16.75 -1.72
CA LEU A 202 -11.39 17.14 -0.73
C LEU A 202 -12.81 17.09 -1.29
N ALA A 203 -13.03 17.62 -2.51
CA ALA A 203 -14.33 17.54 -3.17
C ALA A 203 -14.77 16.08 -3.39
N LEU A 204 -13.85 15.22 -3.85
CA LEU A 204 -14.08 13.78 -3.98
C LEU A 204 -14.41 13.13 -2.63
N TRP A 205 -13.65 13.43 -1.58
CA TRP A 205 -13.87 12.85 -0.25
C TRP A 205 -15.21 13.27 0.35
N GLN A 206 -15.58 14.54 0.24
CA GLN A 206 -16.85 15.06 0.77
C GLN A 206 -18.05 14.34 0.16
N LYS A 207 -18.00 14.04 -1.14
CA LYS A 207 -19.13 13.44 -1.86
C LYS A 207 -19.10 11.90 -1.88
N TYR A 208 -17.92 11.30 -1.99
CA TYR A 208 -17.73 9.87 -2.24
C TYR A 208 -16.76 9.19 -1.26
N GLY A 209 -16.35 9.84 -0.16
CA GLY A 209 -15.42 9.28 0.82
C GLY A 209 -15.83 7.92 1.39
N HIS A 210 -17.12 7.62 1.44
CA HIS A 210 -17.66 6.31 1.85
C HIS A 210 -17.29 5.14 0.93
N LEU A 211 -16.85 5.43 -0.30
CA LEU A 211 -16.35 4.43 -1.25
C LEU A 211 -14.86 4.17 -1.11
N ILE A 212 -14.13 5.06 -0.42
CA ILE A 212 -12.67 5.09 -0.35
C ILE A 212 -12.21 4.45 0.96
N ASP A 213 -11.40 3.39 0.85
CA ASP A 213 -10.96 2.59 1.99
C ASP A 213 -9.70 3.16 2.66
N TYR A 214 -8.83 3.81 1.88
CA TYR A 214 -7.55 4.35 2.35
C TYR A 214 -7.20 5.69 1.69
N VAL A 215 -6.52 6.55 2.44
CA VAL A 215 -5.95 7.81 1.94
C VAL A 215 -4.42 7.70 2.03
N ASN A 216 -3.79 7.50 0.88
CA ASN A 216 -2.34 7.43 0.68
C ASN A 216 -1.73 8.84 0.67
N SER A 217 -1.89 9.61 1.74
CA SER A 217 -1.41 11.00 1.76
C SER A 217 0.09 11.03 1.50
N GLN A 218 0.53 11.82 0.53
CA GLN A 218 1.93 11.87 0.09
C GLN A 218 2.74 12.80 1.00
N PHE A 219 3.03 12.36 2.23
CA PHE A 219 3.81 13.13 3.19
C PHE A 219 5.22 13.47 2.69
N TYR A 220 5.73 12.75 1.69
CA TYR A 220 6.99 13.06 1.02
C TYR A 220 6.95 14.31 0.13
N ALA A 221 5.77 14.90 -0.11
CA ALA A 221 5.66 16.20 -0.78
C ALA A 221 6.06 17.38 0.12
N TYR A 222 6.01 17.22 1.46
CA TYR A 222 6.42 18.27 2.39
C TYR A 222 7.92 18.63 2.28
N GLU A 223 8.26 19.86 2.67
CA GLU A 223 9.62 20.40 2.54
C GLU A 223 10.69 19.53 3.19
N LYS A 224 11.85 19.44 2.54
CA LYS A 224 13.01 18.78 3.12
C LYS A 224 13.37 19.47 4.45
N GLY A 225 13.52 18.67 5.51
CA GLY A 225 13.80 19.19 6.85
C GLY A 225 12.57 19.32 7.75
N THR A 226 11.40 18.83 7.33
CA THR A 226 10.24 18.66 8.22
C THR A 226 10.66 17.98 9.53
N THR A 227 10.49 18.68 10.64
CA THR A 227 10.73 18.14 11.98
C THR A 227 9.64 17.14 12.37
N ILE A 228 9.89 16.33 13.40
CA ILE A 228 8.87 15.40 13.94
C ILE A 228 7.58 16.14 14.33
N SER A 229 7.72 17.30 14.98
CA SER A 229 6.56 18.10 15.40
C SER A 229 5.74 18.58 14.19
N GLN A 230 6.41 19.13 13.17
CA GLN A 230 5.74 19.54 11.93
C GLN A 230 5.07 18.35 11.22
N PHE A 231 5.75 17.20 11.16
CA PHE A 231 5.17 15.98 10.57
C PHE A 231 3.89 15.55 11.30
N ILE A 232 3.89 15.57 12.65
CA ILE A 232 2.69 15.26 13.43
C ILE A 232 1.57 16.26 13.13
N THR A 233 1.88 17.56 13.07
CA THR A 233 0.89 18.59 12.69
C THR A 233 0.32 18.32 11.30
N HIS A 234 1.16 18.03 10.30
CA HIS A 234 0.70 17.68 8.95
C HIS A 234 -0.19 16.44 8.96
N PHE A 235 0.20 15.41 9.71
CA PHE A 235 -0.61 14.19 9.85
C PHE A 235 -1.97 14.46 10.48
N GLU A 236 -2.04 15.29 11.51
CA GLU A 236 -3.29 15.70 12.17
C GLU A 236 -4.17 16.54 11.24
N THR A 237 -3.58 17.44 10.45
CA THR A 237 -4.27 18.20 9.41
C THR A 237 -4.90 17.25 8.37
N GLN A 238 -4.13 16.29 7.84
CA GLN A 238 -4.66 15.36 6.84
C GLN A 238 -5.74 14.43 7.44
N ASN A 239 -5.62 14.00 8.70
CA ASN A 239 -6.70 13.29 9.39
C ASN A 239 -7.97 14.13 9.55
N THR A 240 -7.84 15.45 9.73
CA THR A 240 -8.98 16.36 9.82
C THR A 240 -9.63 16.57 8.46
N ASN A 241 -8.83 16.76 7.41
CA ASN A 241 -9.28 16.88 6.03
C ASN A 241 -10.08 15.65 5.56
N TYR A 242 -9.58 14.46 5.90
CA TYR A 242 -10.18 13.17 5.54
C TYR A 242 -10.86 12.50 6.74
N LYS A 243 -11.59 13.28 7.54
CA LYS A 243 -12.22 12.82 8.78
C LYS A 243 -13.05 11.55 8.57
N GLY A 244 -12.81 10.56 9.43
CA GLY A 244 -13.46 9.24 9.35
C GLY A 244 -12.78 8.25 8.39
N GLY A 245 -11.81 8.71 7.60
CA GLY A 245 -11.00 7.88 6.72
C GLY A 245 -9.81 7.24 7.41
N LYS A 246 -9.13 6.34 6.69
CA LYS A 246 -7.85 5.76 7.09
C LYS A 246 -6.72 6.49 6.37
N VAL A 247 -6.19 7.54 6.99
CA VAL A 247 -5.02 8.27 6.47
C VAL A 247 -3.74 7.52 6.81
N LEU A 248 -2.97 7.17 5.78
CA LEU A 248 -1.76 6.38 5.90
C LEU A 248 -0.52 7.27 5.86
N VAL A 249 0.48 6.96 6.68
CA VAL A 249 1.77 7.65 6.67
C VAL A 249 2.60 7.17 5.49
N SER A 250 3.34 8.08 4.84
CA SER A 250 4.17 7.74 3.70
C SER A 250 5.53 8.43 3.66
N PHE A 251 6.44 7.88 2.87
CA PHE A 251 7.76 8.45 2.56
C PHE A 251 8.25 8.00 1.17
N GLY A 252 9.05 8.85 0.52
CA GLY A 252 9.69 8.56 -0.76
C GLY A 252 11.11 8.00 -0.57
N THR A 253 11.58 7.21 -1.52
CA THR A 253 12.91 6.56 -1.45
C THR A 253 13.80 6.78 -2.67
N ASP A 254 13.33 7.56 -3.64
CA ASP A 254 14.04 8.02 -4.84
C ASP A 254 15.21 8.99 -4.55
N GLY A 255 15.46 9.30 -3.28
CA GLY A 255 16.46 10.26 -2.82
C GLY A 255 15.92 11.69 -2.71
N SER A 256 14.66 11.92 -3.07
CA SER A 256 14.05 13.24 -3.04
C SER A 256 13.76 13.73 -1.63
N ARG A 257 13.36 12.87 -0.67
CA ARG A 257 13.24 13.20 0.77
C ARG A 257 13.21 11.94 1.66
N VAL A 258 14.23 11.72 2.49
CA VAL A 258 14.24 10.68 3.54
C VAL A 258 13.84 11.28 4.88
N TYR A 259 12.80 10.76 5.50
CA TYR A 259 12.38 11.17 6.86
C TYR A 259 13.06 10.30 7.90
N LEU A 260 13.83 10.93 8.79
CA LEU A 260 14.28 10.31 10.03
C LEU A 260 13.17 10.46 11.08
N LEU A 261 12.24 9.51 11.11
CA LEU A 261 11.14 9.52 12.08
C LEU A 261 11.62 8.97 13.45
N ILE A 262 12.34 9.75 14.25
CA ILE A 262 12.64 9.37 15.64
C ILE A 262 11.41 9.63 16.50
N MET A 263 10.50 8.66 16.59
CA MET A 263 9.41 8.73 17.55
C MET A 263 9.93 8.41 18.97
N GLY A 264 9.78 9.33 19.91
CA GLY A 264 9.96 9.03 21.33
C GLY A 264 9.01 7.90 21.74
N SER A 265 9.57 6.84 22.35
CA SER A 265 8.92 5.56 22.73
C SER A 265 8.58 4.58 21.61
N LEU A 266 8.70 4.96 20.33
CA LEU A 266 8.55 4.06 19.19
C LEU A 266 9.86 4.09 18.39
N ARG A 267 10.74 3.11 18.57
CA ARG A 267 11.99 3.06 17.79
C ARG A 267 11.68 2.67 16.34
N LEU A 268 11.32 3.64 15.51
CA LEU A 268 11.51 3.56 14.07
C LEU A 268 12.82 4.29 13.76
N VAL A 269 13.82 3.56 13.29
CA VAL A 269 15.07 4.15 12.78
C VAL A 269 15.18 3.72 11.32
N ALA A 270 14.71 4.58 10.41
CA ALA A 270 15.15 4.53 9.02
C ALA A 270 16.35 5.47 8.91
N SER A 271 17.56 4.92 8.96
CA SER A 271 18.79 5.70 8.76
C SER A 271 19.46 5.19 7.48
N PHE A 272 19.54 6.05 6.46
CA PHE A 272 20.29 5.79 5.24
C PHE A 272 21.62 6.53 5.30
N ASN A 273 22.73 5.78 5.34
CA ASN A 273 24.04 6.33 5.03
C ASN A 273 24.38 5.97 3.58
N VAL A 274 24.32 6.98 2.70
CA VAL A 274 24.54 6.88 1.24
C VAL A 274 25.92 6.29 0.89
N LYS A 275 26.89 6.28 1.83
CA LYS A 275 28.22 5.69 1.58
C LYS A 275 28.35 4.21 1.98
N ALA A 276 27.38 3.61 2.68
CA ALA A 276 27.59 2.34 3.36
C ALA A 276 26.64 1.18 2.99
N ASN A 277 25.66 1.37 2.07
CA ASN A 277 24.68 0.33 1.70
C ASN A 277 24.10 -0.45 2.90
N PHE A 278 23.81 0.26 4.00
CA PHE A 278 23.35 -0.36 5.24
C PHE A 278 21.91 0.04 5.55
N MET A 279 21.04 -0.96 5.67
CA MET A 279 19.65 -0.84 6.10
C MET A 279 19.42 -1.75 7.32
N ALA A 280 18.85 -1.20 8.39
CA ALA A 280 18.45 -1.96 9.58
C ALA A 280 17.02 -1.59 9.97
N PHE A 281 16.08 -2.54 9.84
CA PHE A 281 14.73 -2.41 10.38
C PHE A 281 14.71 -3.00 11.79
N LEU A 282 14.55 -2.16 12.81
CA LEU A 282 14.36 -2.61 14.19
C LEU A 282 12.88 -2.51 14.55
N PHE A 283 12.19 -3.65 14.70
CA PHE A 283 10.85 -3.70 15.28
C PHE A 283 10.96 -3.99 16.78
N GLY A 284 10.52 -3.06 17.63
CA GLY A 284 10.60 -3.19 19.10
C GLY A 284 9.41 -2.59 19.85
N LEU A 285 8.82 -3.45 20.70
CA LEU A 285 7.66 -3.42 21.60
C LEU A 285 6.68 -2.24 21.77
N LEU A 286 5.42 -2.68 21.98
CA LEU A 286 4.15 -2.01 22.27
C LEU A 286 4.13 -1.04 23.47
N THR A 287 3.40 0.07 23.32
CA THR A 287 2.32 0.49 24.25
C THR A 287 1.26 1.34 23.52
N THR A 288 -0.02 0.94 23.61
CA THR A 288 -1.27 1.60 23.12
C THR A 288 -1.64 1.48 21.63
N PRO A 289 -2.94 1.32 21.27
CA PRO A 289 -3.36 0.80 19.98
C PRO A 289 -3.45 1.93 18.96
N ARG A 290 -2.33 2.29 18.33
CA ARG A 290 -2.36 2.89 17.00
C ARG A 290 -1.73 1.90 16.04
N ILE A 291 -2.56 1.42 15.13
CA ILE A 291 -2.23 0.43 14.13
C ILE A 291 -1.11 1.01 13.24
N PRO A 292 0.06 0.35 13.12
CA PRO A 292 1.07 0.80 12.17
C PRO A 292 0.56 0.53 10.74
N VAL A 293 0.35 1.60 9.98
CA VAL A 293 -0.01 1.54 8.56
C VAL A 293 0.89 2.48 7.78
N PHE A 294 1.49 1.96 6.70
CA PHE A 294 2.48 2.69 5.90
C PHE A 294 2.22 2.54 4.40
N VAL A 295 2.58 3.58 3.66
CA VAL A 295 2.64 3.61 2.20
C VAL A 295 4.06 4.03 1.81
N MET A 296 4.62 3.42 0.80
CA MET A 296 5.96 3.71 0.35
C MET A 296 6.01 3.74 -1.18
N ARG A 297 6.82 4.68 -1.70
CA ARG A 297 7.12 4.81 -3.13
C ARG A 297 8.60 4.55 -3.35
N SER A 298 8.92 3.46 -4.05
CA SER A 298 10.29 3.12 -4.44
C SER A 298 10.42 2.82 -5.91
N ASN A 299 11.43 3.44 -6.52
CA ASN A 299 11.75 3.26 -7.92
C ASN A 299 13.12 2.61 -8.12
N ARG A 300 13.83 2.13 -7.09
CA ARG A 300 15.22 1.66 -7.24
C ARG A 300 15.45 0.24 -6.76
N LYS A 301 15.97 -0.61 -7.64
CA LYS A 301 16.35 -2.00 -7.34
C LYS A 301 17.37 -2.11 -6.20
N HIS A 302 18.35 -1.21 -6.16
CA HIS A 302 19.37 -1.18 -5.10
C HIS A 302 18.86 -0.77 -3.71
N PHE A 303 17.61 -0.30 -3.60
CA PHE A 303 17.01 -0.01 -2.31
C PHE A 303 16.80 -1.28 -1.48
N TRP A 304 16.46 -2.40 -2.14
CA TRP A 304 16.16 -3.66 -1.48
C TRP A 304 17.41 -4.55 -1.44
N PRO A 305 17.95 -4.90 -0.25
CA PRO A 305 19.07 -5.82 -0.17
C PRO A 305 18.62 -7.22 -0.63
N ALA A 306 19.42 -7.86 -1.48
CA ALA A 306 19.18 -9.22 -1.95
C ALA A 306 19.14 -10.19 -0.76
N GLN A 307 18.11 -11.05 -0.69
CA GLN A 307 17.87 -11.96 0.45
C GLN A 307 18.98 -13.02 0.68
N ASN A 308 19.97 -13.14 -0.21
CA ASN A 308 20.96 -14.24 -0.20
C ASN A 308 22.40 -13.85 0.13
N ASP A 309 22.68 -12.63 0.61
CA ASP A 309 24.07 -12.23 0.85
C ASP A 309 24.58 -12.66 2.23
N SER A 310 24.99 -13.94 2.36
CA SER A 310 25.60 -14.51 3.57
C SER A 310 26.92 -13.82 3.98
N SER A 311 27.49 -13.01 3.09
CA SER A 311 28.70 -12.22 3.32
C SER A 311 28.47 -11.09 4.34
N LEU A 312 27.26 -10.49 4.37
CA LEU A 312 26.91 -9.40 5.28
C LEU A 312 26.82 -9.85 6.75
N MET A 313 26.38 -11.09 7.00
CA MET A 313 26.35 -11.65 8.36
C MET A 313 27.75 -11.94 8.92
N GLN A 314 28.71 -12.33 8.08
CA GLN A 314 30.09 -12.54 8.52
C GLN A 314 30.83 -11.22 8.79
N ASP A 315 30.54 -10.17 8.03
CA ASP A 315 31.12 -8.85 8.25
C ASP A 315 30.60 -8.19 9.54
N GLN A 316 29.34 -8.45 9.92
CA GLN A 316 28.80 -8.06 11.23
C GLN A 316 29.46 -8.80 12.40
N LYS A 317 29.85 -10.06 12.23
CA LYS A 317 30.56 -10.82 13.28
C LYS A 317 31.97 -10.27 13.50
N ARG A 318 32.66 -9.92 12.41
CA ARG A 318 34.02 -9.33 12.45
C ARG A 318 34.04 -7.91 13.02
N LYS A 319 33.05 -7.06 12.71
CA LYS A 319 32.95 -5.69 13.25
C LYS A 319 32.59 -5.64 14.74
N ARG A 320 31.96 -6.68 15.30
CA ARG A 320 31.69 -6.79 16.75
C ARG A 320 32.95 -7.08 17.57
N GLU A 321 33.91 -7.84 17.02
CA GLU A 321 35.17 -8.13 17.71
C GLU A 321 36.11 -6.90 17.73
N VAL A 322 36.04 -6.04 16.70
CA VAL A 322 36.89 -4.84 16.60
C VAL A 322 36.37 -3.66 17.44
N MET A 323 35.06 -3.52 17.65
CA MET A 323 34.50 -2.45 18.50
C MET A 323 34.53 -2.76 20.01
N GLY A 324 34.90 -3.98 20.42
CA GLY A 324 35.00 -4.37 21.83
C GLY A 324 36.28 -3.91 22.54
N SER A 325 37.27 -3.37 21.83
CA SER A 325 38.61 -3.09 22.39
C SER A 325 39.00 -1.60 22.47
N SER A 326 38.09 -0.66 22.24
CA SER A 326 38.46 0.76 22.09
C SER A 326 37.43 1.75 22.66
N LEU A 327 36.93 1.56 23.89
CA LEU A 327 36.33 2.65 24.66
C LEU A 327 36.37 2.34 26.16
N CYS A 328 37.56 2.52 26.73
CA CYS A 328 37.75 2.70 28.16
C CYS A 328 37.66 4.21 28.44
N GLY A 329 36.72 4.64 29.29
CA GLY A 329 36.67 6.04 29.76
C GLY A 329 35.26 6.62 29.91
N THR A 330 34.64 6.30 31.05
CA THR A 330 33.72 7.15 31.83
C THR A 330 32.41 7.64 31.18
N VAL A 331 31.31 7.45 31.93
CA VAL A 331 29.91 7.88 31.69
C VAL A 331 29.04 6.87 30.92
N ALA A 332 28.46 5.91 31.65
CA ALA A 332 27.04 5.51 31.55
C ALA A 332 26.76 4.23 32.37
N ASN A 333 26.84 4.31 33.69
CA ASN A 333 26.27 3.30 34.58
C ASN A 333 24.76 3.57 34.75
N LYS A 334 23.97 3.13 33.77
CA LYS A 334 22.54 2.81 33.88
C LYS A 334 22.12 2.27 32.51
N PHE A 335 21.44 1.12 32.50
CA PHE A 335 21.01 0.32 31.33
C PHE A 335 21.95 -0.81 30.87
N ILE A 336 22.30 -1.72 31.77
CA ILE A 336 22.54 -3.13 31.40
C ILE A 336 21.84 -4.01 32.42
N SER A 337 20.57 -4.29 32.20
CA SER A 337 19.91 -5.49 32.71
C SER A 337 18.64 -5.73 31.91
N GLY A 338 18.55 -6.90 31.29
CA GLY A 338 17.31 -7.38 30.69
C GLY A 338 17.37 -7.66 29.20
N TYR A 339 18.32 -8.48 28.72
CA TYR A 339 18.07 -9.34 27.56
C TYR A 339 18.85 -10.65 27.71
N CYS A 340 18.17 -11.66 28.26
CA CYS A 340 18.57 -13.06 28.22
C CYS A 340 17.30 -13.92 28.26
N ILE A 341 17.31 -15.05 27.53
CA ILE A 341 16.40 -16.23 27.59
C ILE A 341 15.11 -16.14 26.75
N MET A 342 14.65 -17.08 25.91
CA MET A 342 15.09 -18.37 25.28
C MET A 342 14.02 -18.70 24.20
N ALA A 343 14.33 -19.06 22.95
CA ALA A 343 14.65 -20.40 22.39
C ALA A 343 13.49 -21.42 22.37
N GLY A 344 13.30 -22.09 21.22
CA GLY A 344 12.39 -23.23 21.07
C GLY A 344 12.33 -23.83 19.66
N ILE A 345 13.42 -24.43 19.18
CA ILE A 345 13.38 -25.48 18.13
C ILE A 345 13.64 -26.80 18.86
N SER A 346 12.70 -27.74 18.74
CA SER A 346 12.90 -29.14 19.12
C SER A 346 13.26 -29.91 17.86
N ILE A 347 14.47 -30.49 17.85
CA ILE A 347 14.86 -31.56 16.92
C ILE A 347 15.00 -32.81 17.77
N ASN A 348 14.23 -33.84 17.41
CA ASN A 348 14.63 -35.24 17.50
C ASN A 348 14.35 -35.86 16.14
#